data_AF-A0A7R8H612-F1
#
_entry.id   AF-A0A7R8H612-F1
#
_cell.length_a   1.000
_cell.length_b   1.000
_cell.length_c   1.000
_cell.angle_alpha   90.00
_cell.angle_beta   90.00
_cell.angle_gamma   90.00
#
_symmetry.space_group_name_H-M   'P 1'
#
loop_
_entity.id
_entity.type
_entity.pdbx_description
1 polymer ?
#
loop_
_entity_poly.entity_id
_entity_poly.type
_entity_poly.pdbx_seq_one_letter_code
_entity_poly.pdbx_strand_id
1 'polypeptide(L)'
;MSWRKKPMNHNEIKTWYSMYAERRYGMDHSCSKEAWTILSTSVFNATGDNFHRLTLLMTSPHPTKRNVAWYSVHDLVKAWDSMINCINVDPKYMESSGFKFDIIDLTRQVIADLSPYWFYESNRCFLVHDMNDERFMFGKWIKDARRTGTSMNESNLFEFNARNQVTIWGPRGEISDYAAKQWGELNTQREIHKSSTTNERLYSNVPLAPSTNSNPIARFCGCSMFLLWDSRELCKSSKMPPLHAK
;
A
#
# COMPACT_ATOMS: atom_id res chain seq x y z
N MET A 1 18.73 4.70 17.10
CA MET A 1 20.15 5.13 16.97
C MET A 1 20.69 5.88 18.19
N SER A 2 19.85 6.55 18.98
CA SER A 2 20.26 7.43 20.10
C SER A 2 21.17 6.81 21.16
N TRP A 3 21.16 5.48 21.29
CA TRP A 3 21.96 4.74 22.29
C TRP A 3 23.27 4.16 21.73
N ARG A 4 23.60 4.41 20.45
CA ARG A 4 24.85 3.95 19.83
C ARG A 4 25.84 5.09 19.68
N LYS A 5 27.12 4.85 19.99
CA LYS A 5 28.21 5.82 19.79
C LYS A 5 28.63 5.97 18.32
N LYS A 6 28.35 4.96 17.49
CA LYS A 6 28.71 4.94 16.06
C LYS A 6 27.53 4.43 15.21
N PRO A 7 27.42 4.90 13.94
CA PRO A 7 26.48 4.34 12.98
C PRO A 7 26.67 2.82 12.81
N MET A 8 25.59 2.12 12.45
CA MET A 8 25.69 0.71 12.07
C MET A 8 26.31 0.60 10.67
N ASN A 9 27.19 -0.39 10.49
CA ASN A 9 27.68 -0.75 9.16
C ASN A 9 26.64 -1.60 8.39
N HIS A 10 26.87 -1.86 7.11
CA HIS A 10 25.91 -2.55 6.25
C HIS A 10 25.53 -3.96 6.74
N ASN A 11 26.48 -4.71 7.29
CA ASN A 11 26.21 -6.05 7.84
C ASN A 11 25.41 -5.96 9.15
N GLU A 12 25.74 -5.01 10.01
CA GLU A 12 24.97 -4.75 11.24
C GLU A 12 23.52 -4.35 10.94
N ILE A 13 23.28 -3.57 9.87
CA ILE A 13 21.92 -3.19 9.44
C ILE A 13 21.13 -4.44 9.02
N LYS A 14 21.71 -5.33 8.20
CA LYS A 14 21.06 -6.60 7.80
C LYS A 14 20.70 -7.47 9.00
N THR A 15 21.64 -7.61 9.94
CA THR A 15 21.40 -8.33 11.20
C THR A 15 20.30 -7.64 12.02
N TRP A 16 20.30 -6.31 12.10
CA TRP A 16 19.29 -5.55 12.84
C TRP A 16 17.87 -5.81 12.31
N TYR A 17 17.68 -5.78 10.99
CA TYR A 17 16.38 -6.06 10.36
C TYR A 17 15.92 -7.51 10.60
N SER A 18 16.84 -8.48 10.51
CA SER A 18 16.53 -9.88 10.77
C SER A 18 16.07 -10.10 12.21
N MET A 19 16.78 -9.53 13.19
CA MET A 19 16.40 -9.64 14.60
C MET A 19 15.20 -8.76 14.96
N TYR A 20 14.93 -7.70 14.21
CA TYR A 20 13.73 -6.88 14.37
C TYR A 20 12.48 -7.70 14.00
N ALA A 21 12.52 -8.41 12.87
CA ALA A 21 11.44 -9.30 12.43
C ALA A 21 11.11 -10.35 13.50
N GLU A 22 12.14 -11.04 14.00
CA GLU A 22 12.01 -12.06 15.05
C GLU A 22 11.33 -11.49 16.30
N ARG A 23 11.83 -10.36 16.83
CA ARG A 23 11.27 -9.72 18.02
C ARG A 23 9.85 -9.20 17.83
N ARG A 24 9.55 -8.67 16.65
CA ARG A 24 8.24 -8.09 16.33
C ARG A 24 7.17 -9.18 16.18
N TYR A 25 7.54 -10.31 15.59
CA TYR A 25 6.61 -11.40 15.30
C TYR A 25 6.55 -12.46 16.39
N GLY A 26 7.60 -12.56 17.21
CA GLY A 26 7.76 -13.61 18.21
C GLY A 26 8.16 -14.96 17.62
N MET A 27 8.51 -15.01 16.33
CA MET A 27 8.80 -16.22 15.58
C MET A 27 10.11 -16.07 14.81
N ASP A 28 10.93 -17.13 14.80
CA ASP A 28 12.28 -17.11 14.23
C ASP A 28 12.41 -17.93 12.93
N HIS A 29 11.59 -17.64 11.91
CA HIS A 29 11.68 -18.32 10.61
C HIS A 29 12.46 -17.52 9.57
N SER A 30 13.21 -18.24 8.73
CA SER A 30 14.04 -17.67 7.66
C SER A 30 13.25 -16.80 6.68
N CYS A 31 11.99 -17.15 6.40
CA CYS A 31 11.08 -16.40 5.55
C CYS A 31 10.94 -14.93 6.01
N SER A 32 10.81 -14.69 7.33
CA SER A 32 10.63 -13.34 7.86
C SER A 32 11.92 -12.53 7.78
N LYS A 33 13.07 -13.19 8.02
CA LYS A 33 14.40 -12.59 7.88
C LYS A 33 14.71 -12.24 6.42
N GLU A 34 14.35 -13.12 5.48
CA GLU A 34 14.52 -12.92 4.05
C GLU A 34 13.66 -11.74 3.57
N ALA A 35 12.36 -11.72 3.89
CA ALA A 35 11.47 -10.61 3.56
C ALA A 35 12.04 -9.26 4.01
N TRP A 36 12.42 -9.15 5.29
CA TRP A 36 12.97 -7.91 5.84
C TRP A 36 14.36 -7.57 5.28
N THR A 37 15.17 -8.56 4.90
CA THR A 37 16.44 -8.32 4.21
C THR A 37 16.20 -7.70 2.83
N ILE A 38 15.26 -8.24 2.05
CA ILE A 38 14.89 -7.70 0.73
C ILE A 38 14.38 -6.26 0.86
N LEU A 39 13.48 -6.00 1.81
CA LEU A 39 12.96 -4.65 2.08
C LEU A 39 14.08 -3.68 2.48
N SER A 40 15.04 -4.14 3.30
CA SER A 40 16.17 -3.33 3.75
C SER A 40 17.09 -2.87 2.63
N THR A 41 17.22 -3.67 1.57
CA THR A 41 18.07 -3.36 0.41
C THR A 41 17.33 -2.68 -0.74
N SER A 42 15.99 -2.57 -0.64
CA SER A 42 15.13 -2.00 -1.68
C SER A 42 14.39 -0.75 -1.17
N VAL A 43 13.15 -0.89 -0.69
CA VAL A 43 12.29 0.23 -0.27
C VAL A 43 12.92 1.08 0.82
N PHE A 44 13.63 0.47 1.76
CA PHE A 44 14.29 1.18 2.87
C PHE A 44 15.71 1.66 2.54
N ASN A 45 16.16 1.51 1.29
CA ASN A 45 17.49 1.93 0.83
C ASN A 45 17.40 3.07 -0.19
N ALA A 46 16.59 4.08 0.11
CA ALA A 46 16.45 5.25 -0.77
C ALA A 46 17.71 6.12 -0.71
N THR A 47 18.26 6.48 -1.87
CA THR A 47 19.44 7.37 -1.98
C THR A 47 19.08 8.64 -2.75
N GLY A 48 19.50 9.81 -2.25
CA GLY A 48 19.28 11.11 -2.87
C GLY A 48 18.35 12.02 -2.08
N ASP A 49 17.69 12.94 -2.78
CA ASP A 49 16.75 13.91 -2.21
C ASP A 49 15.37 13.76 -2.87
N ASN A 50 14.29 14.00 -2.11
CA ASN A 50 12.87 13.91 -2.48
C ASN A 50 12.26 12.50 -2.51
N PHE A 51 11.96 11.97 -1.32
CA PHE A 51 11.32 10.65 -1.14
C PHE A 51 9.78 10.69 -1.01
N HIS A 52 9.15 11.82 -1.31
CA HIS A 52 7.70 11.90 -1.32
C HIS A 52 7.15 11.18 -2.53
N ARG A 53 6.48 10.04 -2.28
CA ARG A 53 5.87 9.23 -3.33
C ARG A 53 4.36 9.15 -3.13
N LEU A 54 3.64 9.69 -4.11
CA LEU A 54 2.20 9.47 -4.23
C LEU A 54 1.95 8.47 -5.36
N THR A 55 1.30 7.36 -5.04
CA THR A 55 0.89 6.35 -6.04
C THR A 55 -0.37 6.79 -6.76
N LEU A 56 -0.64 6.17 -7.92
CA LEU A 56 -1.80 6.52 -8.75
C LEU A 56 -3.13 6.32 -8.00
N LEU A 57 -3.18 5.38 -7.05
CA LEU A 57 -4.35 5.16 -6.18
C LEU A 57 -4.63 6.33 -5.24
N MET A 58 -3.59 7.06 -4.82
CA MET A 58 -3.72 8.14 -3.84
C MET A 58 -3.97 9.50 -4.46
N THR A 59 -3.99 9.62 -5.78
CA THR A 59 -4.07 10.94 -6.40
C THR A 59 -5.06 11.01 -7.53
N SER A 60 -5.45 12.25 -7.83
CA SER A 60 -6.18 12.51 -9.07
C SER A 60 -5.36 12.06 -10.29
N PRO A 61 -5.99 11.32 -11.22
CA PRO A 61 -5.35 10.83 -12.43
C PRO A 61 -4.85 12.04 -13.23
N HIS A 62 -3.57 12.03 -13.58
CA HIS A 62 -2.99 13.08 -14.38
C HIS A 62 -2.15 12.44 -15.49
N PRO A 63 -2.30 12.85 -16.77
CA PRO A 63 -1.64 12.21 -17.90
C PRO A 63 -0.10 12.12 -17.79
N THR A 64 0.49 12.99 -16.96
CA THR A 64 1.95 13.11 -16.79
C THR A 64 2.48 12.54 -15.48
N LYS A 65 1.63 12.05 -14.57
CA LYS A 65 2.10 11.49 -13.29
C LYS A 65 2.74 10.12 -13.53
N ARG A 66 4.06 10.06 -13.38
CA ARG A 66 4.82 8.81 -13.48
C ARG A 66 4.95 8.17 -12.10
N ASN A 67 4.66 6.86 -12.00
CA ASN A 67 4.83 6.08 -10.78
C ASN A 67 6.27 5.56 -10.67
N VAL A 68 7.25 6.45 -10.55
CA VAL A 68 8.67 6.07 -10.44
C VAL A 68 9.02 5.87 -8.97
N ALA A 69 9.46 4.66 -8.62
CA ALA A 69 10.04 4.33 -7.33
C ALA A 69 11.58 4.24 -7.45
N TRP A 70 12.30 4.41 -6.34
CA TRP A 70 13.76 4.20 -6.28
C TRP A 70 14.15 2.71 -6.14
N TYR A 71 13.15 1.83 -6.19
CA TYR A 71 13.31 0.40 -6.01
C TYR A 71 12.50 -0.36 -7.07
N SER A 72 12.83 -1.64 -7.26
CA SER A 72 12.10 -2.51 -8.18
C SER A 72 10.85 -3.09 -7.52
N VAL A 73 9.70 -3.02 -8.21
CA VAL A 73 8.48 -3.70 -7.77
C VAL A 73 8.69 -5.21 -7.60
N HIS A 74 9.64 -5.81 -8.33
CA HIS A 74 9.97 -7.22 -8.18
C HIS A 74 10.55 -7.57 -6.82
N ASP A 75 11.37 -6.69 -6.24
CA ASP A 75 11.92 -6.92 -4.88
C ASP A 75 10.80 -6.85 -3.85
N LEU A 76 9.84 -5.95 -4.08
CA LEU A 76 8.64 -5.84 -3.24
C LEU A 76 7.79 -7.11 -3.29
N VAL A 77 7.56 -7.65 -4.49
CA VAL A 77 6.84 -8.91 -4.68
C VAL A 77 7.60 -10.07 -4.02
N LYS A 78 8.92 -10.19 -4.20
CA LYS A 78 9.70 -11.24 -3.52
C LYS A 78 9.61 -11.17 -1.99
N ALA A 79 9.67 -9.96 -1.42
CA ALA A 79 9.51 -9.78 0.02
C ALA A 79 8.11 -10.21 0.48
N TRP A 80 7.09 -9.86 -0.30
CA TRP A 80 5.71 -10.22 -0.05
C TRP A 80 5.50 -11.75 -0.07
N ASP A 81 6.08 -12.43 -1.05
CA ASP A 81 6.04 -13.88 -1.18
C ASP A 81 6.66 -14.58 0.01
N SER A 82 7.80 -14.06 0.46
CA SER A 82 8.48 -14.60 1.62
C SER A 82 7.65 -14.40 2.90
N MET A 83 6.92 -13.28 3.04
CA MET A 83 5.95 -13.12 4.13
C MET A 83 4.74 -14.07 4.01
N ILE A 84 4.17 -14.27 2.81
CA ILE A 84 3.10 -15.27 2.61
C ILE A 84 3.61 -16.67 2.97
N ASN A 85 4.84 -17.00 2.57
CA ASN A 85 5.48 -18.26 2.92
C ASN A 85 5.60 -18.44 4.44
N CYS A 86 5.80 -17.37 5.21
CA CYS A 86 5.78 -17.49 6.68
C CYS A 86 4.44 -18.00 7.21
N ILE A 87 3.31 -17.61 6.61
CA ILE A 87 2.00 -18.09 7.02
C ILE A 87 1.84 -19.59 6.71
N ASN A 88 2.40 -20.04 5.59
CA ASN A 88 2.39 -21.45 5.19
C ASN A 88 3.30 -22.32 6.07
N VAL A 89 4.46 -21.78 6.47
CA VAL A 89 5.41 -22.46 7.36
C VAL A 89 4.88 -22.53 8.79
N ASP A 90 4.30 -21.44 9.29
CA ASP A 90 3.73 -21.37 10.63
C ASP A 90 2.51 -20.45 10.68
N PRO A 91 1.29 -21.01 10.78
CA PRO A 91 0.07 -20.23 10.87
C PRO A 91 0.02 -19.24 12.05
N LYS A 92 0.84 -19.42 13.10
CA LYS A 92 0.93 -18.49 14.24
C LYS A 92 1.39 -17.09 13.87
N TYR A 93 2.02 -16.91 12.70
CA TYR A 93 2.27 -15.56 12.17
C TYR A 93 0.98 -14.74 12.08
N MET A 94 -0.15 -15.37 11.76
CA MET A 94 -1.48 -14.74 11.74
C MET A 94 -2.11 -14.56 13.13
N GLU A 95 -1.39 -14.83 14.22
CA GLU A 95 -1.79 -14.42 15.57
C GLU A 95 -1.05 -13.15 16.00
N SER A 96 0.14 -12.89 15.43
CA SER A 96 0.92 -11.68 15.71
C SER A 96 0.27 -10.43 15.10
N SER A 97 -0.08 -9.47 15.95
CA SER A 97 -0.63 -8.17 15.51
C SER A 97 0.37 -7.35 14.68
N GLY A 98 1.67 -7.52 14.95
CA GLY A 98 2.76 -6.91 14.19
C GLY A 98 2.88 -7.51 12.80
N PHE A 99 2.83 -8.84 12.68
CA PHE A 99 2.86 -9.49 11.37
C PHE A 99 1.62 -9.17 10.52
N LYS A 100 0.41 -9.22 11.11
CA LYS A 100 -0.83 -8.81 10.42
C LYS A 100 -0.73 -7.41 9.82
N PHE A 101 -0.17 -6.47 10.59
CA PHE A 101 0.03 -5.11 10.10
C PHE A 101 0.97 -5.08 8.91
N ASP A 102 2.14 -5.70 9.04
CA ASP A 102 3.20 -5.62 8.03
C ASP A 102 2.81 -6.34 6.73
N ILE A 103 2.12 -7.49 6.80
CA ILE A 103 1.64 -8.18 5.59
C ILE A 103 0.56 -7.37 4.88
N ILE A 104 -0.34 -6.71 5.62
CA ILE A 104 -1.35 -5.82 5.03
C ILE A 104 -0.66 -4.63 4.37
N ASP A 105 0.26 -3.96 5.06
CA ASP A 105 0.98 -2.79 4.55
C ASP A 105 1.82 -3.11 3.31
N LEU A 106 2.55 -4.23 3.33
CA LEU A 106 3.32 -4.70 2.18
C LEU A 106 2.41 -5.06 0.99
N THR A 107 1.30 -5.74 1.24
CA THR A 107 0.29 -6.06 0.21
C THR A 107 -0.24 -4.78 -0.44
N ARG A 108 -0.56 -3.76 0.37
CA ARG A 108 -1.05 -2.46 -0.11
C ARG A 108 0.00 -1.76 -0.96
N GLN A 109 1.27 -1.79 -0.56
CA GLN A 109 2.34 -1.19 -1.36
C GLN A 109 2.54 -1.92 -2.70
N VAL A 110 2.46 -3.26 -2.73
CA VAL A 110 2.49 -4.05 -3.99
C VAL A 110 1.33 -3.65 -4.90
N ILE A 111 0.10 -3.61 -4.39
CA ILE A 111 -1.07 -3.22 -5.19
C ILE A 111 -0.94 -1.78 -5.72
N ALA A 112 -0.39 -0.87 -4.91
CA ALA A 112 -0.19 0.52 -5.29
C ALA A 112 0.92 0.72 -6.34
N ASP A 113 1.94 -0.16 -6.36
CA ASP A 113 2.98 -0.14 -7.38
C ASP A 113 2.49 -0.71 -8.71
N LEU A 114 1.60 -1.70 -8.63
CA LEU A 114 0.98 -2.34 -9.80
C LEU A 114 -0.25 -1.59 -10.34
N SER A 115 -0.77 -0.59 -9.62
CA SER A 115 -1.97 0.15 -10.01
C SER A 115 -1.92 0.87 -11.36
N PRO A 116 -0.77 1.31 -11.91
CA PRO A 116 -0.73 1.85 -13.27
C PRO A 116 -1.13 0.84 -14.35
N TYR A 117 -1.01 -0.46 -14.07
CA TYR A 117 -1.34 -1.53 -15.02
C TYR A 117 -2.75 -2.07 -14.83
N TRP A 118 -3.27 -2.05 -13.59
CA TRP A 118 -4.56 -2.64 -13.21
C TRP A 118 -5.32 -1.71 -12.26
N PHE A 119 -5.58 -0.47 -12.70
CA PHE A 119 -6.10 0.59 -11.84
C PHE A 119 -7.44 0.24 -11.18
N TYR A 120 -8.40 -0.28 -11.94
CA TYR A 120 -9.73 -0.60 -11.42
C TYR A 120 -9.70 -1.76 -10.42
N GLU A 121 -8.92 -2.80 -10.70
CA GLU A 121 -8.78 -3.97 -9.84
C GLU A 121 -8.00 -3.65 -8.57
N SER A 122 -6.94 -2.84 -8.68
CA SER A 122 -6.21 -2.33 -7.52
C SER A 122 -7.14 -1.55 -6.58
N ASN A 123 -8.01 -0.67 -7.10
CA ASN A 123 -8.97 0.07 -6.27
C ASN A 123 -9.95 -0.86 -5.54
N ARG A 124 -10.45 -1.90 -6.22
CA ARG A 124 -11.33 -2.91 -5.60
C ARG A 124 -10.64 -3.71 -4.50
N CYS A 125 -9.39 -4.10 -4.71
CA CYS A 125 -8.61 -4.82 -3.70
C CYS A 125 -8.40 -3.99 -2.43
N PHE A 126 -8.04 -2.71 -2.56
CA PHE A 126 -7.85 -1.83 -1.39
C PHE A 126 -9.08 -1.74 -0.49
N LEU A 127 -10.27 -1.70 -1.08
CA LEU A 127 -11.52 -1.75 -0.33
C LEU A 127 -11.65 -3.03 0.50
N VAL A 128 -11.37 -4.19 -0.09
CA VAL A 128 -11.54 -5.49 0.58
C VAL A 128 -10.52 -5.68 1.71
N HIS A 129 -9.27 -5.29 1.50
CA HIS A 129 -8.22 -5.51 2.48
C HIS A 129 -8.26 -4.53 3.65
N ASP A 130 -8.65 -3.28 3.41
CA ASP A 130 -8.70 -2.25 4.47
C ASP A 130 -9.86 -2.47 5.45
N MET A 131 -10.92 -3.19 5.04
CA MET A 131 -12.06 -3.49 5.90
C MET A 131 -11.75 -4.49 7.04
N ASN A 132 -10.59 -5.15 7.02
CA ASN A 132 -10.23 -6.18 8.00
C ASN A 132 -9.29 -5.66 9.12
N ASP A 133 -8.89 -4.39 9.07
CA ASP A 133 -8.00 -3.80 10.07
C ASP A 133 -8.29 -2.31 10.27
N GLU A 134 -8.79 -1.98 11.47
CA GLU A 134 -9.19 -0.61 11.83
C GLU A 134 -8.08 0.45 11.62
N ARG A 135 -6.81 0.03 11.62
CA ARG A 135 -5.66 0.92 11.40
C ARG A 135 -5.63 1.53 9.99
N PHE A 136 -6.35 0.93 9.03
CA PHE A 136 -6.43 1.38 7.65
C PHE A 136 -7.84 1.88 7.25
N MET A 137 -8.73 2.10 8.22
CA MET A 137 -10.13 2.49 7.95
C MET A 137 -10.35 4.00 8.01
N PHE A 138 -10.88 4.56 6.92
CA PHE A 138 -11.32 5.96 6.88
C PHE A 138 -12.52 6.22 7.80
N GLY A 139 -13.48 5.29 7.87
CA GLY A 139 -14.61 5.38 8.79
C GLY A 139 -14.19 5.54 10.25
N LYS A 140 -13.10 4.89 10.69
CA LYS A 140 -12.54 5.08 12.04
C LYS A 140 -12.01 6.51 12.23
N TRP A 141 -11.25 7.04 11.28
CA TRP A 141 -10.76 8.43 11.30
C TRP A 141 -11.91 9.43 11.43
N ILE A 142 -12.97 9.26 10.64
CA ILE A 142 -14.16 10.13 10.71
C ILE A 142 -14.90 9.97 12.03
N LYS A 143 -15.07 8.74 12.52
CA LYS A 143 -15.72 8.47 13.81
C LYS A 143 -14.97 9.11 14.98
N ASP A 144 -13.64 9.02 14.98
CA ASP A 144 -12.79 9.64 16.00
C ASP A 144 -12.89 11.18 15.95
N ALA A 145 -12.90 11.77 14.76
CA ALA A 145 -13.09 13.21 14.58
C ALA A 145 -14.44 13.67 15.14
N ARG A 146 -15.53 13.00 14.78
CA ARG A 146 -16.89 13.31 15.30
C ARG A 146 -16.95 13.18 16.81
N ARG A 147 -16.34 12.14 17.39
CA ARG A 147 -16.35 11.89 18.85
C ARG A 147 -15.69 12.99 19.66
N THR A 148 -14.82 13.79 19.03
CA THR A 148 -14.15 14.92 19.69
C THR A 148 -15.11 16.12 19.88
N GLY A 149 -16.22 16.18 19.13
CA GLY A 149 -17.21 17.22 19.25
C GLY A 149 -18.12 17.04 20.47
N THR A 150 -18.46 18.16 21.12
CA THR A 150 -19.38 18.24 22.27
C THR A 150 -20.82 18.51 21.86
N SER A 151 -21.05 18.88 20.59
CA SER A 151 -22.37 19.09 19.99
C SER A 151 -22.45 18.48 18.59
N MET A 152 -23.66 18.35 18.05
CA MET A 152 -23.86 17.87 16.68
C MET A 152 -23.19 18.79 15.65
N ASN A 153 -23.27 20.11 15.84
CA ASN A 153 -22.64 21.08 14.95
C ASN A 153 -21.11 20.97 14.98
N GLU A 154 -20.53 20.84 16.17
CA GLU A 154 -19.08 20.66 16.32
C GLU A 154 -18.59 19.34 15.74
N SER A 155 -19.34 18.25 15.97
CA SER A 155 -19.05 16.93 15.38
C SER A 155 -19.04 16.98 13.84
N ASN A 156 -20.01 17.69 13.25
CA ASN A 156 -20.09 17.88 11.80
C ASN A 156 -18.93 18.74 11.28
N LEU A 157 -18.54 19.79 12.01
CA LEU A 157 -17.38 20.61 11.66
C LEU A 157 -16.06 19.81 11.71
N PHE A 158 -15.88 18.97 12.73
CA PHE A 158 -14.68 18.13 12.83
C PHE A 158 -14.62 17.05 11.77
N GLU A 159 -15.75 16.44 11.41
CA GLU A 159 -15.80 15.56 10.24
C GLU A 159 -15.42 16.31 8.96
N PHE A 160 -15.96 17.51 8.74
CA PHE A 160 -15.59 18.33 7.59
C PHE A 160 -14.08 18.60 7.54
N ASN A 161 -13.49 19.03 8.65
CA ASN A 161 -12.04 19.28 8.75
C ASN A 161 -11.23 18.01 8.51
N ALA A 162 -11.64 16.88 9.09
CA ALA A 162 -10.98 15.58 8.95
C ALA A 162 -11.00 15.07 7.50
N ARG A 163 -12.11 15.27 6.77
CA ARG A 163 -12.23 14.96 5.34
C ARG A 163 -11.34 15.88 4.51
N ASN A 164 -11.41 17.18 4.78
CA ASN A 164 -10.66 18.20 4.05
C ASN A 164 -9.15 17.95 4.16
N GLN A 165 -8.64 17.72 5.37
CA GLN A 165 -7.21 17.52 5.63
C GLN A 165 -6.60 16.38 4.81
N VAL A 166 -7.31 15.26 4.64
CA VAL A 166 -6.79 14.09 3.89
C VAL A 166 -7.16 14.12 2.40
N THR A 167 -7.76 15.19 1.91
CA THR A 167 -8.16 15.37 0.50
C THR A 167 -7.66 16.69 -0.05
N ILE A 168 -8.51 17.72 -0.08
CA ILE A 168 -8.29 18.98 -0.80
C ILE A 168 -7.55 20.03 0.05
N TRP A 169 -7.37 19.76 1.36
CA TRP A 169 -6.61 20.52 2.35
C TRP A 169 -7.11 21.96 2.64
N GLY A 170 -7.96 22.52 1.78
CA GLY A 170 -8.62 23.80 1.96
C GLY A 170 -9.88 23.90 1.09
N PRO A 171 -10.67 24.97 1.27
CA PRO A 171 -11.99 25.11 0.68
C PRO A 171 -11.99 25.13 -0.85
N ARG A 172 -10.84 25.36 -1.50
CA ARG A 172 -10.71 25.43 -2.97
C ARG A 172 -9.65 24.48 -3.53
N GLY A 173 -9.16 23.53 -2.73
CA GLY A 173 -8.16 22.57 -3.21
C GLY A 173 -6.73 23.08 -3.21
N GLU A 174 -6.39 23.97 -2.28
CA GLU A 174 -5.14 24.71 -2.16
C GLU A 174 -3.90 23.81 -2.27
N ILE A 175 -3.89 22.65 -1.59
CA ILE A 175 -2.84 21.63 -1.73
C ILE A 175 -3.44 20.22 -1.79
N SER A 176 -4.22 19.98 -2.85
CA SER A 176 -4.92 18.72 -3.09
C SER A 176 -3.99 17.48 -3.03
N ASP A 177 -4.48 16.43 -2.38
CA ASP A 177 -3.81 15.14 -2.15
C ASP A 177 -2.51 15.20 -1.33
N TYR A 178 -2.13 16.36 -0.77
CA TYR A 178 -0.88 16.52 -0.01
C TYR A 178 -0.76 15.56 1.17
N ALA A 179 -1.84 15.43 1.97
CA ALA A 179 -1.90 14.50 3.09
C ALA A 179 -2.79 13.29 2.77
N ALA A 180 -2.79 12.85 1.50
CA ALA A 180 -3.50 11.65 1.08
C ALA A 180 -3.13 10.44 1.94
N LYS A 181 -4.10 9.54 2.10
CA LYS A 181 -3.97 8.29 2.81
C LYS A 181 -4.44 7.17 1.88
N GLN A 182 -3.76 6.05 1.94
CA GLN A 182 -4.21 4.83 1.27
C GLN A 182 -5.32 4.21 2.12
N TRP A 183 -6.53 4.76 2.13
CA TRP A 183 -7.67 4.13 2.80
C TRP A 183 -8.72 3.77 1.75
N GLY A 184 -9.13 2.51 1.67
CA GLY A 184 -9.95 1.96 0.60
C GLY A 184 -11.24 2.76 0.39
N GLU A 185 -11.95 3.07 1.48
CA GLU A 185 -13.16 3.89 1.46
C GLU A 185 -12.92 5.32 0.95
N LEU A 186 -11.78 5.92 1.32
CA LEU A 186 -11.39 7.26 0.86
C LEU A 186 -11.08 7.24 -0.64
N ASN A 187 -10.40 6.19 -1.12
CA ASN A 187 -10.11 6.00 -2.54
C ASN A 187 -11.40 5.87 -3.34
N THR A 188 -12.39 5.12 -2.85
CA THR A 188 -13.71 5.00 -3.51
C THR A 188 -14.49 6.30 -3.53
N GLN A 189 -14.49 7.07 -2.45
CA GLN A 189 -15.15 8.39 -2.43
C GLN A 189 -14.52 9.35 -3.45
N ARG A 190 -13.18 9.28 -3.63
CA ARG A 190 -12.49 10.03 -4.68
C ARG A 190 -12.91 9.56 -6.08
N GLU A 191 -13.06 8.26 -6.31
CA GLU A 191 -13.55 7.73 -7.60
C GLU A 191 -14.98 8.16 -7.94
N ILE A 192 -15.91 8.14 -6.96
CA ILE A 192 -17.30 8.59 -7.18
C ILE A 192 -17.35 10.08 -7.55
N HIS A 193 -16.52 10.91 -6.91
CA HIS A 193 -16.41 12.31 -7.30
C HIS A 193 -15.83 12.46 -8.71
N LYS A 194 -14.81 11.65 -9.07
CA LYS A 194 -14.17 11.65 -10.40
C LYS A 194 -15.11 11.21 -11.54
N SER A 195 -15.98 10.21 -11.34
CA SER A 195 -16.93 9.75 -12.37
C SER A 195 -18.01 10.79 -12.68
N SER A 196 -18.24 11.75 -11.78
CA SER A 196 -19.17 12.85 -11.99
C SER A 196 -18.57 14.05 -12.75
N THR A 197 -17.23 14.15 -12.84
CA THR A 197 -16.52 15.33 -13.39
C THR A 197 -15.64 15.04 -14.61
N THR A 198 -15.34 13.78 -14.93
CA THR A 198 -14.36 13.43 -15.98
C THR A 198 -15.01 12.66 -17.12
N ASN A 199 -14.92 13.18 -18.35
CA ASN A 199 -15.25 12.46 -19.58
C ASN A 199 -14.58 11.06 -19.56
N GLU A 200 -15.37 10.00 -19.69
CA GLU A 200 -14.94 8.58 -19.79
C GLU A 200 -13.83 8.32 -20.85
N ARG A 201 -13.54 9.30 -21.72
CA ARG A 201 -12.57 9.27 -22.81
C ARG A 201 -11.09 9.21 -22.40
N LEU A 202 -10.69 9.63 -21.20
CA LEU A 202 -9.27 9.56 -20.79
C LEU A 202 -8.84 8.13 -20.42
N TYR A 203 -9.80 7.25 -20.12
CA TYR A 203 -9.57 5.83 -19.79
C TYR A 203 -9.92 4.88 -20.92
N SER A 204 -10.64 5.31 -21.95
CA SER A 204 -10.92 4.49 -23.14
C SER A 204 -9.67 4.20 -23.97
N ASN A 205 -8.59 4.99 -23.79
CA ASN A 205 -7.34 4.85 -24.54
C ASN A 205 -6.21 4.21 -23.72
N VAL A 206 -6.43 3.91 -22.44
CA VAL A 206 -5.60 2.94 -21.73
C VAL A 206 -6.14 1.58 -22.16
N PRO A 207 -5.35 0.71 -22.81
CA PRO A 207 -5.86 -0.58 -23.25
C PRO A 207 -6.40 -1.29 -22.01
N LEU A 208 -7.73 -1.45 -21.94
CA LEU A 208 -8.37 -2.34 -21.00
C LEU A 208 -7.65 -3.68 -21.17
N ALA A 209 -6.84 -4.05 -20.19
CA ALA A 209 -6.31 -5.41 -20.18
C ALA A 209 -7.56 -6.30 -20.24
N PRO A 210 -7.67 -7.20 -21.24
CA PRO A 210 -8.86 -8.01 -21.39
C PRO A 210 -9.11 -8.72 -20.06
N SER A 211 -10.37 -8.83 -19.67
CA SER A 211 -10.83 -9.59 -18.51
C SER A 211 -10.61 -11.07 -18.76
N THR A 212 -9.35 -11.47 -18.85
CA THR A 212 -8.91 -12.85 -18.96
C THR A 212 -8.44 -13.28 -17.58
N ASN A 213 -8.47 -14.59 -17.36
CA ASN A 213 -7.90 -15.32 -16.23
C ASN A 213 -6.40 -14.99 -15.91
N SER A 214 -5.82 -14.00 -16.56
CA SER A 214 -4.45 -13.52 -16.43
C SER A 214 -4.33 -12.20 -15.67
N ASN A 215 -5.40 -11.64 -15.09
CA ASN A 215 -5.27 -10.49 -14.17
C ASN A 215 -4.88 -10.99 -12.77
N PRO A 216 -3.61 -10.81 -12.37
CA PRO A 216 -3.10 -11.25 -11.08
C PRO A 216 -3.87 -10.66 -9.88
N ILE A 217 -4.14 -9.35 -9.91
CA ILE A 217 -4.78 -8.63 -8.80
C ILE A 217 -6.24 -9.05 -8.62
N ALA A 218 -6.96 -9.31 -9.71
CA ALA A 218 -8.37 -9.73 -9.64
C ALA A 218 -8.56 -11.08 -8.93
N ARG A 219 -7.62 -12.02 -9.09
CA ARG A 219 -7.64 -13.33 -8.41
C ARG A 219 -7.40 -13.20 -6.91
N PHE A 220 -6.52 -12.28 -6.52
CA PHE A 220 -6.27 -11.95 -5.13
C PHE A 220 -7.50 -11.38 -4.44
N CYS A 221 -8.15 -10.36 -5.05
CA CYS A 221 -9.32 -9.73 -4.44
C CYS A 221 -10.52 -10.70 -4.32
N GLY A 222 -10.59 -11.73 -5.18
CA GLY A 222 -11.69 -12.70 -5.22
C GLY A 222 -11.54 -13.90 -4.27
N CYS A 223 -10.34 -14.14 -3.72
CA CYS A 223 -10.16 -15.14 -2.68
C CYS A 223 -10.59 -14.55 -1.33
N SER A 224 -11.67 -15.08 -0.75
CA SER A 224 -12.11 -14.77 0.63
C SER A 224 -11.09 -15.18 1.71
N MET A 225 -9.95 -15.71 1.30
CA MET A 225 -8.88 -16.22 2.14
C MET A 225 -7.57 -15.63 1.61
N PHE A 226 -6.82 -14.94 2.47
CA PHE A 226 -5.50 -14.33 2.24
C PHE A 226 -4.42 -15.30 1.66
N LEU A 227 -4.77 -16.55 1.30
CA LEU A 227 -3.86 -17.70 1.28
C LEU A 227 -3.79 -18.49 -0.04
N LEU A 228 -4.46 -18.06 -1.11
CA LEU A 228 -4.57 -18.88 -2.34
C LEU A 228 -3.91 -18.28 -3.58
N TRP A 229 -2.89 -17.42 -3.44
CA TRP A 229 -2.28 -16.81 -4.61
C TRP A 229 -0.76 -17.01 -4.73
N ASP A 230 -0.34 -17.41 -5.93
CA ASP A 230 1.06 -17.63 -6.35
C ASP A 230 1.60 -16.42 -7.10
N SER A 231 2.53 -15.71 -6.47
CA SER A 231 3.26 -14.57 -7.01
C SER A 231 4.17 -14.89 -8.19
N ARG A 232 4.50 -16.16 -8.42
CA ARG A 232 5.29 -16.57 -9.60
C ARG A 232 4.51 -16.26 -10.88
N GLU A 233 3.18 -16.20 -10.82
CA GLU A 233 2.33 -15.80 -11.94
C GLU A 233 2.38 -14.28 -12.22
N LEU A 234 2.62 -13.44 -11.20
CA LEU A 234 2.90 -12.00 -11.40
C LEU A 234 4.19 -11.82 -12.21
N CYS A 235 5.25 -12.53 -11.82
CA CYS A 235 6.57 -12.45 -12.47
C CYS A 235 6.62 -13.05 -13.89
N LYS A 236 5.71 -13.99 -14.21
CA LYS A 236 5.60 -14.58 -15.56
C LYS A 236 4.78 -13.76 -16.55
N SER A 237 4.01 -12.78 -16.06
CA SER A 237 3.21 -11.90 -16.92
C SER A 237 4.12 -11.08 -17.83
N SER A 238 3.95 -11.22 -19.15
CA SER A 238 4.64 -10.42 -20.18
C SER A 238 4.35 -8.91 -20.11
N LYS A 239 3.51 -8.47 -19.16
CA LYS A 239 3.20 -7.07 -18.86
C LYS A 239 3.97 -6.49 -17.67
N MET A 240 4.81 -7.27 -16.96
CA MET A 240 5.70 -6.66 -15.98
C MET A 240 6.71 -5.75 -16.70
N PRO A 241 6.88 -4.49 -16.26
CA PRO A 241 7.78 -3.57 -16.93
C PRO A 241 9.21 -4.12 -16.92
N PRO A 242 9.98 -3.91 -18.00
CA PRO A 242 11.40 -4.16 -17.96
C PRO A 242 12.05 -3.30 -16.89
N LEU A 243 13.15 -3.81 -16.32
CA LEU A 243 14.02 -3.12 -15.36
C LEU A 243 14.44 -1.76 -15.91
N HIS A 244 13.67 -0.71 -15.65
CA HIS A 244 14.18 0.64 -15.67
C HIS A 244 14.78 0.91 -14.30
N ALA A 245 15.92 0.25 -14.06
CA ALA A 245 16.91 0.80 -13.16
C ALA A 245 17.26 2.21 -13.67
N LYS A 246 17.17 3.20 -12.80
CA LYS A 246 18.03 4.38 -12.94
C LYS A 246 19.42 4.00 -12.48
#